data_AF-A0A779UGL4-F1
#
_entry.id   AF-A0A779UGL4-F1
#
_cell.length_a   1.000
_cell.length_b   1.000
_cell.length_c   1.000
_cell.angle_alpha   90.00
_cell.angle_beta   90.00
_cell.angle_gamma   90.00
#
_symmetry.space_group_name_H-M   'P 1'
#
loop_
_entity.id
_entity.type
_entity.pdbx_description
1 polymer ?
#
loop_
_entity_poly.entity_id
_entity_poly.type
_entity_poly.pdbx_seq_one_letter_code
_entity_poly.pdbx_strand_id
1 'polypeptide(L)'
;MKRHLNTSYRLVWNHITGTLVVASELARSRGKRAGVAIALSLAAVTSVPALAADTVVQAGETVNDGTLTNHDNQIVLGTANGMTISTGLEYGPDNEANTGGQWIQNGGIANNTTVTGGGLQRVNAGGSVSDTVISAGGGQSLQGQAVNTTLNGGEQWVHEGGIATGTVINEKGWQAVKSGAMATDTVVNTGAEGGPDAENGDTGQFVRGNAVRTTINKNGRQIVAAEGTANTTVVYAGGDQTVHGHALDTTLNGGYQYVHNGGTASGTVVNSDGWQIIKEGGLADFTTVNQKGKLQVNAGGTATNVTLKQGGALVTSTAATVTGSNRLGNFTVENGKADGVVLESGGRLDVLEGHSAWKTLVDDGGTLAVSAGGKATDVTMTSGGALIADSGATVEGTNASGKFSIDGTSGQASGLLLENGGSFTVNAGGLASNTTVGHRGTLTLAAGGSLSGRTQLSKGASMVLNGDVVSTGDIVNAGEIRFDNQTTPDAALSRAVAKGDSPVTFHKLTTSNLTGQGGTINMRVRLDGSNTSDQLVINGGQATGKTWLAFTNVGNSNLGVATSGQGIRVVDAQNGATTEEGAFALSRPLQAGAFNYTLNRDSDEDWYLRSENAYRAEVPLYTSM
;
A
#
# COMPACT_ATOMS: atom_id res chain seq x y z
N MET A 1 -46.57 -36.43 -27.72
CA MET A 1 -45.60 -37.08 -28.62
C MET A 1 -44.19 -36.82 -28.10
N LYS A 2 -43.45 -37.87 -27.72
CA LYS A 2 -41.99 -37.82 -27.62
C LYS A 2 -41.40 -37.64 -29.02
N ARG A 3 -40.33 -36.86 -29.17
CA ARG A 3 -39.25 -37.19 -30.11
C ARG A 3 -37.92 -36.71 -29.54
N HIS A 4 -37.13 -37.69 -29.15
CA HIS A 4 -35.73 -37.58 -28.75
C HIS A 4 -34.88 -37.03 -29.91
N LEU A 5 -33.95 -36.12 -29.60
CA LEU A 5 -32.76 -35.87 -30.42
C LEU A 5 -31.55 -36.03 -29.50
N ASN A 6 -30.76 -37.07 -29.79
CA ASN A 6 -29.45 -37.29 -29.22
C ASN A 6 -28.49 -36.18 -29.68
N THR A 7 -27.84 -35.49 -28.75
CA THR A 7 -26.63 -34.71 -29.01
C THR A 7 -25.61 -35.06 -27.95
N SER A 8 -24.75 -36.03 -28.27
CA SER A 8 -23.55 -36.30 -27.50
C SER A 8 -22.55 -35.18 -27.78
N TYR A 9 -22.30 -34.33 -26.79
CA TYR A 9 -21.22 -33.34 -26.82
C TYR A 9 -20.00 -33.95 -26.14
N ARG A 10 -18.83 -33.90 -26.78
CA ARG A 10 -17.57 -34.18 -26.10
C ARG A 10 -16.87 -32.87 -25.78
N LEU A 11 -16.37 -32.74 -24.57
CA LEU A 11 -15.46 -31.67 -24.18
C LEU A 11 -14.06 -32.08 -24.64
N VAL A 12 -13.42 -31.23 -25.45
CA VAL A 12 -12.06 -31.44 -25.93
C VAL A 12 -11.17 -30.37 -25.32
N TRP A 13 -10.07 -30.81 -24.72
CA TRP A 13 -9.04 -29.88 -24.24
C TRP A 13 -8.35 -29.23 -25.44
N ASN A 14 -8.43 -27.91 -25.53
CA ASN A 14 -7.70 -27.15 -26.54
C ASN A 14 -6.36 -26.67 -25.96
N HIS A 15 -5.26 -27.27 -26.43
CA HIS A 15 -3.91 -26.95 -25.98
C HIS A 15 -3.43 -25.53 -26.33
N ILE A 16 -4.12 -24.82 -27.22
CA ILE A 16 -3.79 -23.43 -27.60
C ILE A 16 -4.48 -22.43 -26.67
N THR A 17 -5.72 -22.70 -26.24
CA THR A 17 -6.51 -21.77 -25.42
C THR A 17 -6.60 -22.16 -23.95
N GLY A 18 -6.09 -23.33 -23.56
CA GLY A 18 -6.08 -23.80 -22.17
C GLY A 18 -7.47 -24.06 -21.58
N THR A 19 -8.46 -24.35 -22.42
CA THR A 19 -9.87 -24.51 -22.01
C THR A 19 -10.54 -25.71 -22.68
N LEU A 20 -11.56 -26.26 -22.02
CA LEU A 20 -12.42 -27.31 -22.58
C LEU A 20 -13.45 -26.69 -23.53
N VAL A 21 -13.48 -27.14 -24.78
CA VAL A 21 -14.37 -26.63 -25.82
C VAL A 21 -15.35 -27.72 -26.25
N VAL A 22 -16.60 -27.35 -26.51
CA VAL A 22 -17.66 -28.27 -26.95
C VAL A 22 -17.55 -28.49 -28.47
N ALA A 23 -17.39 -29.74 -28.91
CA ALA A 23 -17.36 -30.11 -30.33
C ALA A 23 -18.54 -31.03 -30.71
N SER A 24 -19.19 -30.77 -31.86
CA SER A 24 -20.25 -31.63 -32.43
C SER A 24 -19.76 -32.38 -33.67
N GLU A 25 -19.94 -33.71 -33.72
CA GLU A 25 -19.65 -34.51 -34.93
C GLU A 25 -20.82 -34.49 -35.92
N LEU A 26 -20.55 -34.12 -37.18
CA LEU A 26 -21.49 -34.20 -38.30
C LEU A 26 -21.45 -35.60 -38.92
N ALA A 27 -22.45 -36.45 -38.65
CA ALA A 27 -22.56 -37.77 -39.27
C ALA A 27 -23.19 -37.70 -40.69
N ARG A 28 -22.52 -38.29 -41.70
CA ARG A 28 -23.12 -38.64 -43.01
C ARG A 28 -22.74 -40.05 -43.48
N SER A 29 -23.70 -40.97 -43.30
CA SER A 29 -24.18 -42.08 -44.15
C SER A 29 -23.25 -43.12 -44.86
N ARG A 30 -23.53 -44.40 -44.53
CA ARG A 30 -23.63 -45.66 -45.35
C ARG A 30 -22.37 -46.39 -45.88
N GLY A 31 -22.21 -47.66 -45.46
CA GLY A 31 -21.41 -48.72 -46.13
C GLY A 31 -21.36 -50.03 -45.30
N LYS A 32 -21.50 -51.20 -45.92
CA LYS A 32 -21.83 -52.53 -45.29
C LYS A 32 -20.64 -53.32 -44.69
N ARG A 33 -21.00 -54.29 -43.83
CA ARG A 33 -20.20 -55.35 -43.16
C ARG A 33 -19.29 -56.17 -44.08
N ALA A 34 -18.14 -56.58 -43.55
CA ALA A 34 -17.59 -57.94 -43.67
C ALA A 34 -16.74 -58.24 -42.42
N GLY A 35 -17.03 -59.36 -41.76
CA GLY A 35 -16.33 -59.79 -40.54
C GLY A 35 -14.98 -60.40 -40.87
N VAL A 36 -13.97 -59.99 -40.11
CA VAL A 36 -12.81 -60.82 -39.78
C VAL A 36 -12.61 -60.65 -38.29
N ALA A 37 -12.86 -61.73 -37.55
CA ALA A 37 -12.51 -61.82 -36.15
C ALA A 37 -10.98 -61.82 -36.05
N ILE A 38 -10.41 -60.78 -35.46
CA ILE A 38 -9.15 -60.91 -34.72
C ILE A 38 -9.51 -60.59 -33.28
N ALA A 39 -9.50 -61.65 -32.46
CA ALA A 39 -9.63 -61.56 -31.04
C ALA A 39 -8.48 -60.68 -30.49
N LEU A 40 -8.79 -59.44 -30.10
CA LEU A 40 -8.06 -58.85 -28.99
C LEU A 40 -8.63 -59.50 -27.74
N SER A 41 -7.89 -60.49 -27.24
CA SER A 41 -8.05 -61.00 -25.89
C SER A 41 -8.09 -59.82 -24.92
N LEU A 42 -9.27 -59.57 -24.37
CA LEU A 42 -9.43 -58.93 -23.07
C LEU A 42 -8.74 -59.86 -22.07
N ALA A 43 -7.43 -59.70 -21.89
CA ALA A 43 -6.79 -60.13 -20.68
C ALA A 43 -7.29 -59.19 -19.58
N ALA A 44 -8.45 -59.52 -19.02
CA ALA A 44 -8.73 -59.17 -17.64
C ALA A 44 -7.66 -59.89 -16.80
N VAL A 45 -6.47 -59.30 -16.75
CA VAL A 45 -5.64 -59.45 -15.57
C VAL A 45 -6.39 -58.64 -14.54
N THR A 46 -7.29 -59.30 -13.83
CA THR A 46 -7.53 -58.93 -12.44
C THR A 46 -6.15 -59.10 -11.80
N SER A 47 -5.35 -58.03 -11.78
CA SER A 47 -4.23 -57.98 -10.87
C SER A 47 -4.90 -58.04 -9.50
N VAL A 48 -4.94 -59.26 -8.95
CA VAL A 48 -4.84 -59.47 -7.52
C VAL A 48 -3.88 -58.39 -7.03
N PRO A 49 -4.17 -57.62 -5.96
CA PRO A 49 -3.16 -56.73 -5.42
C PRO A 49 -1.94 -57.60 -5.16
N ALA A 50 -0.91 -57.47 -6.01
CA ALA A 50 0.39 -57.99 -5.69
C ALA A 50 0.74 -57.14 -4.47
N LEU A 51 0.70 -57.75 -3.29
CA LEU A 51 1.22 -57.15 -2.08
C LEU A 51 2.60 -56.63 -2.48
N ALA A 52 2.76 -55.31 -2.51
CA ALA A 52 4.02 -54.67 -2.76
C ALA A 52 5.03 -55.33 -1.82
N ALA A 53 6.07 -55.95 -2.36
CA ALA A 53 7.04 -56.64 -1.53
C ALA A 53 7.91 -55.56 -0.87
N ASP A 54 7.85 -55.49 0.46
CA ASP A 54 8.74 -54.62 1.23
C ASP A 54 10.20 -54.97 0.89
N THR A 55 10.92 -54.03 0.30
CA THR A 55 12.36 -54.18 0.06
C THR A 55 13.10 -53.66 1.30
N VAL A 56 13.87 -54.52 1.95
CA VAL A 56 14.60 -54.13 3.17
C VAL A 56 16.08 -53.99 2.87
N VAL A 57 16.64 -52.80 3.11
CA VAL A 57 18.08 -52.54 3.09
C VAL A 57 18.61 -52.79 4.49
N GLN A 58 19.30 -53.90 4.70
CA GLN A 58 19.75 -54.32 6.03
C GLN A 58 20.89 -53.45 6.56
N ALA A 59 21.13 -53.50 7.86
CA ALA A 59 22.25 -52.79 8.46
C ALA A 59 23.59 -53.22 7.82
N GLY A 60 24.42 -52.24 7.44
CA GLY A 60 25.69 -52.46 6.71
C GLY A 60 25.53 -52.69 5.21
N GLU A 61 24.31 -52.83 4.70
CA GLU A 61 24.03 -52.87 3.26
C GLU A 61 24.00 -51.46 2.68
N THR A 62 24.41 -51.32 1.42
CA THR A 62 24.24 -50.10 0.64
C THR A 62 23.58 -50.41 -0.68
N VAL A 63 22.45 -49.77 -0.95
CA VAL A 63 21.79 -49.79 -2.26
C VAL A 63 21.94 -48.43 -2.92
N ASN A 64 22.06 -48.44 -4.25
CA ASN A 64 22.19 -47.22 -5.04
C ASN A 64 21.17 -47.27 -6.17
N ASP A 65 20.53 -46.12 -6.39
CA ASP A 65 19.53 -45.86 -7.39
C ASP A 65 18.29 -46.78 -7.30
N GLY A 66 17.24 -46.42 -8.03
CA GLY A 66 16.00 -47.18 -8.08
C GLY A 66 14.78 -46.28 -7.96
N THR A 67 13.62 -46.83 -8.27
CA THR A 67 12.35 -46.11 -8.24
C THR A 67 11.32 -46.90 -7.44
N LEU A 68 10.68 -46.26 -6.46
CA LEU A 68 9.51 -46.82 -5.76
C LEU A 68 8.23 -46.29 -6.40
N THR A 69 7.35 -47.18 -6.83
CA THR A 69 6.06 -46.86 -7.49
C THR A 69 4.95 -47.77 -6.95
N ASN A 70 3.68 -47.58 -7.34
CA ASN A 70 2.63 -48.59 -7.12
C ASN A 70 2.52 -49.15 -5.68
N HIS A 71 2.70 -48.31 -4.67
CA HIS A 71 2.73 -48.65 -3.24
C HIS A 71 3.92 -49.52 -2.79
N ASP A 72 5.00 -49.58 -3.56
CA ASP A 72 6.29 -50.17 -3.16
C ASP A 72 6.82 -49.54 -1.87
N ASN A 73 7.21 -50.37 -0.90
CA ASN A 73 7.88 -49.94 0.32
C ASN A 73 9.38 -50.28 0.27
N GLN A 74 10.23 -49.34 0.68
CA GLN A 74 11.63 -49.61 1.01
C GLN A 74 11.88 -49.29 2.49
N ILE A 75 12.27 -50.29 3.29
CA ILE A 75 12.65 -50.13 4.69
C ILE A 75 14.17 -50.07 4.77
N VAL A 76 14.72 -48.95 5.25
CA VAL A 76 16.17 -48.69 5.26
C VAL A 76 16.71 -48.75 6.70
N LEU A 77 17.48 -49.79 6.99
CA LEU A 77 18.30 -49.96 8.20
C LEU A 77 19.80 -49.76 7.91
N GLY A 78 20.20 -49.89 6.63
CA GLY A 78 21.55 -49.60 6.11
C GLY A 78 21.64 -48.25 5.41
N THR A 79 22.12 -48.21 4.16
CA THR A 79 22.25 -46.98 3.36
C THR A 79 21.56 -47.11 2.01
N ALA A 80 20.77 -46.10 1.63
CA ALA A 80 20.13 -46.01 0.31
C ALA A 80 20.49 -44.68 -0.38
N ASN A 81 21.15 -44.74 -1.54
CA ASN A 81 21.58 -43.54 -2.27
C ASN A 81 20.79 -43.38 -3.58
N GLY A 82 20.43 -42.16 -3.96
CA GLY A 82 19.92 -41.84 -5.31
C GLY A 82 18.52 -42.38 -5.61
N MET A 83 17.74 -42.75 -4.59
CA MET A 83 16.40 -43.31 -4.79
C MET A 83 15.42 -42.26 -5.33
N THR A 84 14.56 -42.65 -6.26
CA THR A 84 13.41 -41.85 -6.70
C THR A 84 12.12 -42.41 -6.10
N ILE A 85 11.36 -41.61 -5.37
CA ILE A 85 10.15 -42.03 -4.67
C ILE A 85 8.93 -41.36 -5.30
N SER A 86 8.02 -42.17 -5.86
CA SER A 86 6.82 -41.70 -6.57
C SER A 86 5.53 -42.37 -6.07
N THR A 87 5.55 -42.90 -4.83
CA THR A 87 4.41 -43.54 -4.17
C THR A 87 4.42 -43.32 -2.66
N GLY A 88 3.26 -43.50 -2.00
CA GLY A 88 3.13 -43.48 -0.54
C GLY A 88 2.55 -42.20 0.05
N LEU A 89 1.92 -41.32 -0.74
CA LEU A 89 1.39 -40.03 -0.28
C LEU A 89 -0.14 -39.91 -0.46
N GLU A 90 -0.86 -41.01 -0.45
CA GLU A 90 -2.30 -41.07 -0.78
C GLU A 90 -3.17 -40.17 0.11
N TYR A 91 -2.78 -40.02 1.38
CA TYR A 91 -3.50 -39.26 2.40
C TYR A 91 -2.70 -38.06 2.92
N GLY A 92 -1.67 -37.65 2.18
CA GLY A 92 -0.75 -36.58 2.58
C GLY A 92 0.37 -37.05 3.50
N PRO A 93 1.43 -36.24 3.67
CA PRO A 93 2.68 -36.65 4.34
C PRO A 93 2.56 -36.95 5.84
N ASP A 94 1.52 -36.47 6.49
CA ASP A 94 1.30 -36.60 7.94
C ASP A 94 0.35 -37.76 8.32
N ASN A 95 0.10 -38.69 7.40
CA ASN A 95 -0.86 -39.77 7.61
C ASN A 95 -0.18 -41.15 7.68
N GLU A 96 -0.49 -41.92 8.73
CA GLU A 96 0.05 -43.26 8.91
C GLU A 96 -0.68 -44.32 8.07
N ALA A 97 -1.83 -43.99 7.49
CA ALA A 97 -2.59 -44.86 6.60
C ALA A 97 -2.02 -44.94 5.17
N ASN A 98 -1.00 -44.13 4.85
CA ASN A 98 -0.31 -44.21 3.57
C ASN A 98 0.33 -45.58 3.37
N THR A 99 0.38 -46.02 2.11
CA THR A 99 0.98 -47.31 1.75
C THR A 99 1.99 -47.11 0.62
N GLY A 100 3.22 -47.59 0.81
CA GLY A 100 4.33 -47.31 -0.08
C GLY A 100 5.26 -46.22 0.46
N GLY A 101 6.40 -46.04 -0.20
CA GLY A 101 7.37 -45.00 0.10
C GLY A 101 8.67 -45.52 0.71
N GLN A 102 9.56 -44.59 1.06
CA GLN A 102 10.86 -44.89 1.66
C GLN A 102 10.84 -44.63 3.16
N TRP A 103 11.12 -45.65 3.96
CA TRP A 103 11.05 -45.63 5.42
C TRP A 103 12.44 -45.76 6.01
N ILE A 104 13.00 -44.65 6.48
CA ILE A 104 14.33 -44.60 7.08
C ILE A 104 14.19 -44.89 8.57
N GLN A 105 14.67 -46.06 8.97
CA GLN A 105 14.59 -46.54 10.33
C GLN A 105 15.78 -46.04 11.17
N ASN A 106 15.76 -46.33 12.46
CA ASN A 106 16.85 -46.01 13.37
C ASN A 106 18.20 -46.58 12.86
N GLY A 107 19.21 -45.72 12.70
CA GLY A 107 20.51 -46.06 12.13
C GLY A 107 20.56 -46.13 10.60
N GLY A 108 19.40 -46.07 9.94
CA GLY A 108 19.30 -46.00 8.49
C GLY A 108 19.69 -44.63 7.94
N ILE A 109 20.29 -44.63 6.76
CA ILE A 109 20.77 -43.43 6.07
C ILE A 109 20.20 -43.42 4.64
N ALA A 110 19.65 -42.29 4.19
CA ALA A 110 19.38 -42.08 2.76
C ALA A 110 19.99 -40.78 2.23
N ASN A 111 20.64 -40.85 1.07
CA ASN A 111 21.31 -39.71 0.47
C ASN A 111 20.82 -39.47 -0.96
N ASN A 112 20.71 -38.20 -1.36
CA ASN A 112 20.32 -37.81 -2.72
C ASN A 112 18.97 -38.40 -3.17
N THR A 113 18.04 -38.58 -2.23
CA THR A 113 16.70 -39.08 -2.56
C THR A 113 15.92 -38.00 -3.31
N THR A 114 15.29 -38.35 -4.43
CA THR A 114 14.33 -37.50 -5.13
C THR A 114 12.90 -37.97 -4.80
N VAL A 115 12.09 -37.12 -4.20
CA VAL A 115 10.68 -37.40 -3.89
C VAL A 115 9.80 -36.58 -4.84
N THR A 116 9.06 -37.26 -5.71
CA THR A 116 8.19 -36.62 -6.72
C THR A 116 6.74 -36.58 -6.25
N GLY A 117 5.83 -36.03 -7.07
CA GLY A 117 4.41 -36.06 -6.78
C GLY A 117 3.89 -37.47 -6.47
N GLY A 118 3.14 -37.59 -5.37
CA GLY A 118 2.67 -38.87 -4.84
C GLY A 118 3.70 -39.67 -4.02
N GLY A 119 4.96 -39.21 -3.95
CA GLY A 119 6.04 -39.85 -3.18
C GLY A 119 6.08 -39.43 -1.72
N LEU A 120 6.37 -40.40 -0.84
CA LEU A 120 6.62 -40.17 0.59
C LEU A 120 7.99 -40.71 1.03
N GLN A 121 8.81 -39.84 1.63
CA GLN A 121 9.96 -40.26 2.44
C GLN A 121 9.62 -40.07 3.92
N ARG A 122 9.55 -41.16 4.69
CA ARG A 122 9.35 -41.12 6.14
C ARG A 122 10.67 -41.40 6.85
N VAL A 123 11.13 -40.43 7.63
CA VAL A 123 12.36 -40.49 8.41
C VAL A 123 12.00 -40.67 9.88
N ASN A 124 12.03 -41.90 10.37
CA ASN A 124 11.69 -42.21 11.76
C ASN A 124 12.80 -41.73 12.71
N ALA A 125 12.49 -41.71 14.01
CA ALA A 125 13.45 -41.39 15.05
C ALA A 125 14.75 -42.22 14.91
N GLY A 126 15.90 -41.54 14.93
CA GLY A 126 17.23 -42.15 14.72
C GLY A 126 17.63 -42.40 13.27
N GLY A 127 16.72 -42.19 12.30
CA GLY A 127 17.05 -42.19 10.87
C GLY A 127 17.64 -40.85 10.42
N SER A 128 18.46 -40.89 9.35
CA SER A 128 19.11 -39.70 8.80
C SER A 128 18.97 -39.62 7.29
N VAL A 129 18.71 -38.42 6.77
CA VAL A 129 18.69 -38.16 5.33
C VAL A 129 19.51 -36.94 4.95
N SER A 130 20.13 -36.97 3.79
CA SER A 130 20.88 -35.85 3.24
C SER A 130 20.58 -35.59 1.76
N ASP A 131 20.63 -34.32 1.38
CA ASP A 131 20.49 -33.84 0.00
C ASP A 131 19.20 -34.35 -0.68
N THR A 132 18.12 -34.48 0.09
CA THR A 132 16.80 -34.88 -0.42
C THR A 132 16.20 -33.74 -1.26
N VAL A 133 15.73 -34.02 -2.46
CA VAL A 133 14.97 -33.09 -3.31
C VAL A 133 13.51 -33.50 -3.35
N ILE A 134 12.60 -32.62 -2.92
CA ILE A 134 11.16 -32.88 -2.88
C ILE A 134 10.45 -31.94 -3.84
N SER A 135 9.73 -32.50 -4.80
CA SER A 135 9.13 -31.74 -5.92
C SER A 135 7.68 -32.12 -6.18
N ALA A 136 6.93 -31.20 -6.81
CA ALA A 136 5.61 -31.46 -7.39
C ALA A 136 4.58 -32.12 -6.44
N GLY A 137 4.52 -31.65 -5.19
CA GLY A 137 3.62 -32.16 -4.16
C GLY A 137 4.08 -33.45 -3.49
N GLY A 138 5.32 -33.90 -3.71
CA GLY A 138 5.94 -34.95 -2.90
C GLY A 138 6.09 -34.52 -1.44
N GLY A 139 6.24 -35.48 -0.52
CA GLY A 139 6.28 -35.22 0.91
C GLY A 139 7.43 -35.91 1.65
N GLN A 140 7.96 -35.25 2.67
CA GLN A 140 8.82 -35.85 3.70
C GLN A 140 8.20 -35.69 5.09
N SER A 141 8.02 -36.80 5.80
CA SER A 141 7.67 -36.85 7.22
C SER A 141 8.93 -37.09 8.04
N LEU A 142 9.31 -36.12 8.88
CA LEU A 142 10.60 -36.09 9.55
C LEU A 142 10.47 -36.13 11.08
N GLN A 143 10.83 -37.27 11.67
CA GLN A 143 11.01 -37.49 13.12
C GLN A 143 12.49 -37.72 13.48
N GLY A 144 13.34 -38.04 12.50
CA GLY A 144 14.79 -38.13 12.62
C GLY A 144 15.52 -36.84 12.20
N GLN A 145 16.61 -36.98 11.46
CA GLN A 145 17.41 -35.85 10.97
C GLN A 145 17.34 -35.72 9.45
N ALA A 146 17.20 -34.49 8.95
CA ALA A 146 17.36 -34.16 7.54
C ALA A 146 18.36 -33.01 7.36
N VAL A 147 19.27 -33.15 6.40
CA VAL A 147 20.27 -32.13 6.06
C VAL A 147 20.17 -31.77 4.58
N ASN A 148 20.19 -30.48 4.26
CA ASN A 148 20.17 -29.93 2.89
C ASN A 148 18.96 -30.35 2.05
N THR A 149 17.78 -30.48 2.67
CA THR A 149 16.55 -30.75 1.91
C THR A 149 16.22 -29.58 0.99
N THR A 150 15.88 -29.83 -0.28
CA THR A 150 15.39 -28.80 -1.21
C THR A 150 13.92 -29.04 -1.55
N LEU A 151 13.06 -28.02 -1.36
CA LEU A 151 11.62 -28.08 -1.63
C LEU A 151 11.27 -27.25 -2.87
N ASN A 152 10.97 -27.92 -3.99
CA ASN A 152 10.56 -27.31 -5.26
C ASN A 152 9.08 -27.64 -5.54
N GLY A 153 8.20 -27.03 -4.75
CA GLY A 153 6.77 -27.37 -4.75
C GLY A 153 6.42 -28.64 -3.96
N GLY A 154 7.35 -29.15 -3.16
CA GLY A 154 7.14 -30.27 -2.24
C GLY A 154 7.03 -29.84 -0.78
N GLU A 155 6.69 -30.79 0.08
CA GLU A 155 6.39 -30.54 1.49
C GLU A 155 7.36 -31.25 2.44
N GLN A 156 7.78 -30.57 3.50
CA GLN A 156 8.53 -31.15 4.61
C GLN A 156 7.81 -30.91 5.94
N TRP A 157 7.40 -31.99 6.59
CA TRP A 157 6.75 -31.96 7.89
C TRP A 157 7.72 -32.41 8.95
N VAL A 158 8.20 -31.47 9.76
CA VAL A 158 9.12 -31.74 10.87
C VAL A 158 8.29 -31.97 12.12
N HIS A 159 8.29 -33.19 12.63
CA HIS A 159 7.52 -33.62 13.80
C HIS A 159 8.34 -33.45 15.08
N GLU A 160 7.70 -33.71 16.22
CA GLU A 160 8.35 -33.73 17.53
C GLU A 160 9.64 -34.57 17.51
N GLY A 161 10.74 -34.01 18.01
CA GLY A 161 12.08 -34.63 18.00
C GLY A 161 12.81 -34.57 16.65
N GLY A 162 12.12 -34.22 15.56
CA GLY A 162 12.71 -34.07 14.23
C GLY A 162 13.57 -32.80 14.11
N ILE A 163 14.67 -32.93 13.37
CA ILE A 163 15.62 -31.83 13.12
C ILE A 163 15.88 -31.68 11.62
N ALA A 164 15.48 -30.54 11.05
CA ALA A 164 15.81 -30.14 9.69
C ALA A 164 16.93 -29.09 9.70
N THR A 165 18.01 -29.32 8.96
CA THR A 165 19.15 -28.39 8.84
C THR A 165 19.38 -28.01 7.40
N GLY A 166 19.44 -26.72 7.09
CA GLY A 166 19.77 -26.24 5.74
C GLY A 166 18.67 -26.50 4.71
N THR A 167 17.40 -26.56 5.12
CA THR A 167 16.30 -26.71 4.15
C THR A 167 16.20 -25.47 3.27
N VAL A 168 16.14 -25.64 1.95
CA VAL A 168 15.89 -24.57 0.98
C VAL A 168 14.47 -24.70 0.44
N ILE A 169 13.64 -23.68 0.66
CA ILE A 169 12.24 -23.63 0.25
C ILE A 169 12.10 -22.73 -0.98
N ASN A 170 11.94 -23.32 -2.15
CA ASN A 170 11.74 -22.61 -3.42
C ASN A 170 10.25 -22.60 -3.81
N GLU A 171 9.93 -22.12 -5.02
CA GLU A 171 8.57 -21.89 -5.51
C GLU A 171 7.56 -22.98 -5.07
N LYS A 172 6.52 -22.56 -4.34
CA LYS A 172 5.45 -23.40 -3.78
C LYS A 172 5.88 -24.49 -2.79
N GLY A 173 7.16 -24.55 -2.42
CA GLY A 173 7.64 -25.41 -1.37
C GLY A 173 7.07 -25.00 -0.01
N TRP A 174 6.91 -25.97 0.88
CA TRP A 174 6.35 -25.72 2.20
C TRP A 174 7.03 -26.56 3.29
N GLN A 175 7.48 -25.90 4.35
CA GLN A 175 8.02 -26.56 5.54
C GLN A 175 7.13 -26.26 6.75
N ALA A 176 6.58 -27.32 7.36
CA ALA A 176 5.85 -27.25 8.61
C ALA A 176 6.72 -27.74 9.77
N VAL A 177 7.13 -26.84 10.66
CA VAL A 177 7.89 -27.16 11.88
C VAL A 177 6.91 -27.29 13.05
N LYS A 178 6.57 -28.51 13.44
CA LYS A 178 5.57 -28.78 14.50
C LYS A 178 6.12 -28.50 15.90
N SER A 179 5.22 -28.53 16.89
CA SER A 179 5.62 -28.45 18.30
C SER A 179 6.65 -29.54 18.65
N GLY A 180 7.67 -29.17 19.42
CA GLY A 180 8.81 -30.05 19.75
C GLY A 180 9.81 -30.30 18.62
N ALA A 181 9.61 -29.74 17.42
CA ALA A 181 10.52 -29.85 16.28
C ALA A 181 11.53 -28.69 16.22
N MET A 182 12.63 -28.88 15.48
CA MET A 182 13.64 -27.87 15.22
C MET A 182 13.96 -27.75 13.72
N ALA A 183 13.96 -26.52 13.20
CA ALA A 183 14.53 -26.19 11.90
C ALA A 183 15.69 -25.21 12.08
N THR A 184 16.83 -25.47 11.45
CA THR A 184 18.01 -24.60 11.52
C THR A 184 18.50 -24.25 10.13
N ASP A 185 18.94 -23.00 9.95
CA ASP A 185 19.56 -22.53 8.71
C ASP A 185 18.64 -22.67 7.47
N THR A 186 17.33 -22.60 7.67
CA THR A 186 16.33 -22.64 6.59
C THR A 186 16.47 -21.38 5.70
N VAL A 187 16.45 -21.56 4.38
CA VAL A 187 16.37 -20.48 3.40
C VAL A 187 14.99 -20.49 2.75
N VAL A 188 14.27 -19.36 2.81
CA VAL A 188 12.89 -19.25 2.31
C VAL A 188 12.82 -18.28 1.13
N ASN A 189 12.40 -18.79 -0.04
CA ASN A 189 12.33 -18.05 -1.31
C ASN A 189 10.90 -17.96 -1.91
N THR A 190 9.86 -18.39 -1.18
CA THR A 190 8.45 -18.38 -1.62
C THR A 190 7.51 -18.17 -0.42
N GLY A 191 6.24 -17.86 -0.70
CA GLY A 191 5.14 -17.79 0.27
C GLY A 191 4.56 -16.40 0.50
N ALA A 192 5.24 -15.34 0.05
CA ALA A 192 4.80 -13.96 0.20
C ALA A 192 4.08 -13.40 -1.06
N GLU A 193 3.75 -14.23 -2.05
CA GLU A 193 3.16 -13.79 -3.33
C GLU A 193 1.76 -13.14 -3.17
N GLY A 194 1.07 -13.37 -2.05
CA GLY A 194 -0.21 -12.75 -1.72
C GLY A 194 -0.12 -11.39 -1.00
N GLY A 195 1.10 -10.91 -0.71
CA GLY A 195 1.33 -9.71 0.08
C GLY A 195 1.23 -9.94 1.60
N PRO A 196 1.40 -8.87 2.40
CA PRO A 196 1.69 -8.97 3.83
C PRO A 196 0.53 -9.43 4.73
N ASP A 197 -0.71 -9.27 4.25
CA ASP A 197 -1.91 -9.75 4.95
C ASP A 197 -2.40 -11.10 4.42
N ALA A 198 -1.70 -11.71 3.46
CA ALA A 198 -2.04 -13.04 3.00
C ALA A 198 -1.61 -14.07 4.05
N GLU A 199 -2.58 -14.72 4.68
CA GLU A 199 -2.36 -15.90 5.52
C GLU A 199 -2.13 -17.16 4.67
N ASN A 200 -1.28 -17.09 3.65
CA ASN A 200 -0.92 -18.27 2.86
C ASN A 200 -0.20 -19.26 3.77
N GLY A 201 -0.94 -20.20 4.36
CA GLY A 201 -0.45 -21.22 5.29
C GLY A 201 0.28 -22.37 4.60
N ASP A 202 0.13 -22.51 3.28
CA ASP A 202 0.48 -23.72 2.52
C ASP A 202 1.76 -23.55 1.66
N THR A 203 2.52 -22.46 1.87
CA THR A 203 3.80 -22.20 1.20
C THR A 203 4.76 -21.45 2.12
N GLY A 204 6.07 -21.54 1.88
CA GLY A 204 7.07 -20.94 2.75
C GLY A 204 7.32 -21.78 4.02
N GLN A 205 7.60 -21.14 5.15
CA GLN A 205 7.87 -21.83 6.41
C GLN A 205 6.79 -21.53 7.46
N PHE A 206 6.16 -22.58 8.01
CA PHE A 206 5.19 -22.49 9.10
C PHE A 206 5.80 -23.06 10.39
N VAL A 207 5.89 -22.25 11.45
CA VAL A 207 6.61 -22.58 12.68
C VAL A 207 5.64 -22.65 13.88
N ARG A 208 5.39 -23.86 14.38
CA ARG A 208 4.80 -24.13 15.71
C ARG A 208 5.83 -24.61 16.74
N GLY A 209 6.97 -25.12 16.27
CA GLY A 209 8.13 -25.48 17.10
C GLY A 209 9.18 -24.37 17.12
N ASN A 210 10.44 -24.73 16.84
CA ASN A 210 11.56 -23.79 16.86
C ASN A 210 12.21 -23.66 15.48
N ALA A 211 12.44 -22.43 15.04
CA ALA A 211 13.24 -22.11 13.86
C ALA A 211 14.41 -21.22 14.25
N VAL A 212 15.63 -21.56 13.83
CA VAL A 212 16.86 -20.84 14.21
C VAL A 212 17.66 -20.46 12.97
N ARG A 213 18.16 -19.22 12.90
CA ARG A 213 18.96 -18.71 11.77
C ARG A 213 18.26 -18.83 10.41
N THR A 214 16.96 -18.55 10.39
CA THR A 214 16.21 -18.54 9.13
C THR A 214 16.60 -17.32 8.29
N THR A 215 16.85 -17.53 6.99
CA THR A 215 17.04 -16.47 6.01
C THR A 215 15.80 -16.38 5.12
N ILE A 216 15.15 -15.23 5.09
CA ILE A 216 13.97 -14.96 4.27
C ILE A 216 14.38 -14.02 3.14
N ASN A 217 14.38 -14.53 1.91
CA ASN A 217 14.69 -13.76 0.72
C ASN A 217 13.43 -13.11 0.13
N LYS A 218 13.59 -12.41 -1.00
CA LYS A 218 12.48 -11.87 -1.78
C LYS A 218 11.44 -12.96 -2.06
N ASN A 219 10.17 -12.62 -1.84
CA ASN A 219 9.00 -13.49 -1.94
C ASN A 219 8.94 -14.60 -0.85
N GLY A 220 9.93 -14.70 0.03
CA GLY A 220 9.94 -15.65 1.13
C GLY A 220 8.99 -15.24 2.26
N ARG A 221 8.31 -16.23 2.86
CA ARG A 221 7.48 -16.00 4.05
C ARG A 221 7.75 -17.00 5.17
N GLN A 222 7.95 -16.50 6.39
CA GLN A 222 7.90 -17.29 7.62
C GLN A 222 6.68 -16.88 8.45
N ILE A 223 5.89 -17.85 8.89
CA ILE A 223 4.79 -17.68 9.83
C ILE A 223 5.20 -18.32 11.15
N VAL A 224 5.35 -17.51 12.19
CA VAL A 224 5.56 -17.97 13.56
C VAL A 224 4.19 -18.04 14.24
N ALA A 225 3.63 -19.24 14.35
CA ALA A 225 2.34 -19.47 15.00
C ALA A 225 2.42 -19.20 16.52
N ALA A 226 1.28 -19.16 17.21
CA ALA A 226 1.18 -18.77 18.62
C ALA A 226 2.15 -19.51 19.57
N GLU A 227 2.42 -20.80 19.33
CA GLU A 227 3.35 -21.61 20.14
C GLU A 227 4.78 -21.62 19.57
N GLY A 228 4.97 -21.09 18.37
CA GLY A 228 6.23 -21.11 17.65
C GLY A 228 7.23 -20.08 18.17
N THR A 229 8.51 -20.41 18.03
CA THR A 229 9.63 -19.50 18.28
C THR A 229 10.55 -19.45 17.07
N ALA A 230 10.84 -18.24 16.57
CA ALA A 230 11.87 -17.99 15.58
C ALA A 230 13.00 -17.18 16.19
N ASN A 231 14.25 -17.61 16.04
CA ASN A 231 15.42 -16.97 16.63
C ASN A 231 16.47 -16.63 15.55
N THR A 232 17.02 -15.41 15.61
CA THR A 232 18.08 -14.92 14.70
C THR A 232 17.63 -14.96 13.24
N THR A 233 16.41 -14.50 12.96
CA THR A 233 15.88 -14.47 11.59
C THR A 233 16.41 -13.25 10.84
N VAL A 234 16.84 -13.42 9.59
CA VAL A 234 17.22 -12.31 8.70
C VAL A 234 16.20 -12.21 7.58
N VAL A 235 15.62 -11.03 7.39
CA VAL A 235 14.60 -10.77 6.38
C VAL A 235 15.12 -9.73 5.38
N TYR A 236 15.30 -10.14 4.13
CA TYR A 236 15.73 -9.26 3.04
C TYR A 236 14.56 -8.58 2.32
N ALA A 237 14.89 -7.62 1.46
CA ALA A 237 13.91 -6.86 0.69
C ALA A 237 12.88 -7.73 -0.05
N GLY A 238 11.60 -7.51 0.28
CA GLY A 238 10.47 -8.24 -0.27
C GLY A 238 10.22 -9.62 0.34
N GLY A 239 10.88 -9.96 1.46
CA GLY A 239 10.55 -11.09 2.32
C GLY A 239 9.76 -10.65 3.56
N ASP A 240 8.98 -11.58 4.11
CA ASP A 240 8.04 -11.31 5.20
C ASP A 240 8.18 -12.31 6.36
N GLN A 241 8.13 -11.80 7.60
CA GLN A 241 7.92 -12.59 8.80
C GLN A 241 6.60 -12.19 9.48
N THR A 242 5.68 -13.12 9.65
CA THR A 242 4.43 -12.94 10.40
C THR A 242 4.55 -13.60 11.77
N VAL A 243 4.30 -12.85 12.84
CA VAL A 243 4.56 -13.27 14.22
C VAL A 243 3.25 -13.27 15.01
N HIS A 244 2.76 -14.48 15.32
CA HIS A 244 1.71 -14.74 16.30
C HIS A 244 2.27 -15.34 17.60
N GLY A 245 3.46 -15.96 17.56
CA GLY A 245 4.21 -16.46 18.71
C GLY A 245 5.37 -15.55 19.07
N HIS A 246 6.60 -16.08 19.11
CA HIS A 246 7.79 -15.36 19.54
C HIS A 246 8.84 -15.23 18.43
N ALA A 247 9.26 -14.00 18.11
CA ALA A 247 10.40 -13.72 17.25
C ALA A 247 11.52 -13.04 18.05
N LEU A 248 12.71 -13.63 18.06
CA LEU A 248 13.87 -13.15 18.81
C LEU A 248 15.00 -12.78 17.84
N ASP A 249 15.64 -11.64 18.07
CA ASP A 249 16.83 -11.17 17.35
C ASP A 249 16.63 -11.12 15.82
N THR A 250 15.48 -10.60 15.38
CA THR A 250 15.18 -10.48 13.95
C THR A 250 15.90 -9.27 13.35
N THR A 251 16.56 -9.46 12.22
CA THR A 251 17.21 -8.37 11.45
C THR A 251 16.45 -8.11 10.15
N LEU A 252 15.92 -6.89 9.96
CA LEU A 252 15.18 -6.47 8.77
C LEU A 252 16.08 -5.65 7.84
N ASN A 253 16.56 -6.27 6.76
CA ASN A 253 17.41 -5.67 5.73
C ASN A 253 16.56 -5.34 4.48
N GLY A 254 15.62 -4.41 4.62
CA GLY A 254 14.62 -4.09 3.59
C GLY A 254 13.36 -4.95 3.64
N GLY A 255 13.34 -5.99 4.48
CA GLY A 255 12.20 -6.89 4.67
C GLY A 255 11.21 -6.42 5.74
N TYR A 256 10.15 -7.21 5.92
CA TYR A 256 9.02 -6.85 6.79
C TYR A 256 8.86 -7.83 7.96
N GLN A 257 8.47 -7.30 9.13
CA GLN A 257 7.98 -8.09 10.26
C GLN A 257 6.63 -7.57 10.71
N TYR A 258 5.62 -8.44 10.74
CA TYR A 258 4.27 -8.15 11.21
C TYR A 258 4.05 -8.86 12.54
N VAL A 259 3.95 -8.10 13.62
CA VAL A 259 3.64 -8.63 14.95
C VAL A 259 2.14 -8.50 15.19
N HIS A 260 1.45 -9.63 15.14
CA HIS A 260 0.00 -9.72 15.29
C HIS A 260 -0.42 -9.79 16.77
N ASN A 261 -1.73 -9.76 17.01
CA ASN A 261 -2.30 -9.93 18.35
C ASN A 261 -1.75 -11.19 19.06
N GLY A 262 -1.23 -11.02 20.27
CA GLY A 262 -0.58 -12.07 21.06
C GLY A 262 0.87 -12.38 20.67
N GLY A 263 1.32 -11.90 19.51
CA GLY A 263 2.70 -12.05 19.05
C GLY A 263 3.66 -11.14 19.81
N THR A 264 4.89 -11.63 20.03
CA THR A 264 5.98 -10.88 20.66
C THR A 264 7.22 -10.90 19.79
N ALA A 265 7.79 -9.73 19.49
CA ALA A 265 9.10 -9.58 18.87
C ALA A 265 10.09 -8.94 19.84
N SER A 266 11.24 -9.54 20.09
CA SER A 266 12.28 -8.99 20.98
C SER A 266 13.61 -8.84 20.25
N GLY A 267 14.31 -7.73 20.46
CA GLY A 267 15.64 -7.49 19.87
C GLY A 267 15.62 -7.26 18.36
N THR A 268 14.50 -6.79 17.81
CA THR A 268 14.41 -6.55 16.35
C THR A 268 15.28 -5.36 15.94
N VAL A 269 16.12 -5.54 14.91
CA VAL A 269 16.93 -4.49 14.30
C VAL A 269 16.37 -4.15 12.93
N VAL A 270 15.94 -2.90 12.78
CA VAL A 270 15.32 -2.39 11.54
C VAL A 270 16.33 -1.54 10.79
N ASN A 271 16.93 -2.08 9.73
CA ASN A 271 17.89 -1.38 8.87
C ASN A 271 17.18 -0.62 7.73
N SER A 272 17.95 0.00 6.82
CA SER A 272 17.43 0.75 5.68
C SER A 272 16.33 -0.01 4.96
N ASP A 273 15.20 0.65 4.74
CA ASP A 273 14.01 0.14 4.06
C ASP A 273 13.32 -1.05 4.77
N GLY A 274 13.88 -1.53 5.89
CA GLY A 274 13.24 -2.50 6.75
C GLY A 274 12.06 -1.88 7.47
N TRP A 275 11.02 -2.68 7.70
CA TRP A 275 9.80 -2.19 8.31
C TRP A 275 9.22 -3.20 9.30
N GLN A 276 9.18 -2.79 10.57
CA GLN A 276 8.49 -3.53 11.62
C GLN A 276 7.11 -2.90 11.86
N ILE A 277 6.06 -3.73 11.86
CA ILE A 277 4.67 -3.33 12.06
C ILE A 277 4.14 -4.05 13.29
N ILE A 278 3.76 -3.29 14.31
CA ILE A 278 3.11 -3.80 15.51
C ILE A 278 1.61 -3.54 15.38
N LYS A 279 0.84 -4.60 15.17
CA LYS A 279 -0.63 -4.55 15.06
C LYS A 279 -1.26 -4.47 16.46
N GLU A 280 -2.57 -4.27 16.51
CA GLU A 280 -3.34 -4.29 17.75
C GLU A 280 -3.06 -5.58 18.55
N GLY A 281 -2.74 -5.43 19.84
CA GLY A 281 -2.42 -6.55 20.73
C GLY A 281 -1.05 -7.20 20.51
N GLY A 282 -0.25 -6.72 19.55
CA GLY A 282 1.14 -7.15 19.36
C GLY A 282 2.11 -6.42 20.31
N LEU A 283 3.20 -7.09 20.66
CA LEU A 283 4.26 -6.55 21.52
C LEU A 283 5.61 -6.58 20.80
N ALA A 284 6.29 -5.44 20.74
CA ALA A 284 7.72 -5.37 20.44
C ALA A 284 8.51 -4.88 21.66
N ASP A 285 9.67 -5.47 21.89
CA ASP A 285 10.58 -5.08 22.95
C ASP A 285 12.02 -4.97 22.42
N PHE A 286 12.79 -4.01 22.91
CA PHE A 286 14.18 -3.76 22.48
C PHE A 286 14.36 -3.56 20.96
N THR A 287 13.40 -2.90 20.32
CA THR A 287 13.52 -2.57 18.90
C THR A 287 14.56 -1.47 18.66
N THR A 288 15.50 -1.70 17.74
CA THR A 288 16.42 -0.66 17.26
C THR A 288 16.06 -0.26 15.84
N VAL A 289 15.77 1.03 15.61
CA VAL A 289 15.46 1.58 14.29
C VAL A 289 16.66 2.39 13.81
N ASN A 290 17.36 1.87 12.79
CA ASN A 290 18.49 2.55 12.15
C ASN A 290 18.02 3.52 11.07
N GLN A 291 18.96 4.26 10.48
CA GLN A 291 18.68 5.22 9.41
C GLN A 291 17.88 4.57 8.27
N LYS A 292 16.78 5.22 7.86
CA LYS A 292 15.79 4.76 6.87
C LYS A 292 15.05 3.46 7.21
N GLY A 293 15.28 2.88 8.39
CA GLY A 293 14.40 1.85 8.94
C GLY A 293 13.12 2.48 9.47
N LYS A 294 12.05 1.69 9.54
CA LYS A 294 10.74 2.14 10.02
C LYS A 294 10.15 1.22 11.07
N LEU A 295 9.77 1.79 12.21
CA LEU A 295 8.87 1.17 13.16
C LEU A 295 7.48 1.81 13.02
N GLN A 296 6.46 0.98 12.77
CA GLN A 296 5.07 1.38 12.84
C GLN A 296 4.38 0.68 14.00
N VAL A 297 3.73 1.46 14.88
CA VAL A 297 2.93 0.93 15.99
C VAL A 297 1.50 1.43 15.83
N ASN A 298 0.60 0.51 15.50
CA ASN A 298 -0.81 0.79 15.30
C ASN A 298 -1.52 1.02 16.65
N ALA A 299 -2.74 1.56 16.60
CA ALA A 299 -3.59 1.67 17.79
C ALA A 299 -3.71 0.31 18.52
N GLY A 300 -3.56 0.32 19.85
CA GLY A 300 -3.56 -0.90 20.67
C GLY A 300 -2.31 -1.79 20.55
N GLY A 301 -1.33 -1.44 19.71
CA GLY A 301 -0.02 -2.09 19.68
C GLY A 301 0.91 -1.53 20.75
N THR A 302 1.87 -2.34 21.21
CA THR A 302 2.85 -1.94 22.24
C THR A 302 4.28 -2.13 21.75
N ALA A 303 5.12 -1.10 21.86
CA ALA A 303 6.56 -1.18 21.61
C ALA A 303 7.35 -0.55 22.77
N THR A 304 8.13 -1.35 23.50
CA THR A 304 8.93 -0.88 24.65
C THR A 304 10.42 -0.93 24.36
N ASN A 305 11.19 -0.15 25.11
CA ASN A 305 12.65 -0.07 25.00
C ASN A 305 13.13 0.23 23.56
N VAL A 306 12.38 1.06 22.83
CA VAL A 306 12.70 1.45 21.46
C VAL A 306 13.96 2.32 21.45
N THR A 307 14.88 2.03 20.54
CA THR A 307 16.03 2.90 20.24
C THR A 307 15.88 3.44 18.83
N LEU A 308 15.43 4.68 18.69
CA LEU A 308 15.38 5.40 17.42
C LEU A 308 16.71 6.11 17.17
N LYS A 309 17.51 5.58 16.25
CA LYS A 309 18.72 6.27 15.78
C LYS A 309 18.33 7.42 14.86
N GLN A 310 19.24 8.37 14.67
CA GLN A 310 19.02 9.49 13.76
C GLN A 310 18.69 9.00 12.34
N GLY A 311 17.60 9.51 11.80
CA GLY A 311 17.04 9.13 10.50
C GLY A 311 16.23 7.84 10.51
N GLY A 312 15.99 7.23 11.68
CA GLY A 312 15.02 6.16 11.84
C GLY A 312 13.61 6.72 11.97
N ALA A 313 12.64 6.10 11.30
CA ALA A 313 11.26 6.57 11.27
C ALA A 313 10.39 5.86 12.33
N LEU A 314 9.65 6.64 13.11
CA LEU A 314 8.55 6.17 13.94
C LEU A 314 7.21 6.60 13.32
N VAL A 315 6.31 5.66 13.06
CA VAL A 315 4.94 5.91 12.61
C VAL A 315 3.97 5.40 13.67
N THR A 316 3.23 6.29 14.33
CA THR A 316 2.31 5.89 15.41
C THR A 316 1.22 6.92 15.66
N SER A 317 0.32 6.61 16.59
CA SER A 317 -0.70 7.54 17.09
C SER A 317 -0.72 7.53 18.62
N THR A 318 -1.41 8.51 19.21
CA THR A 318 -1.62 8.55 20.66
C THR A 318 -2.51 7.43 21.21
N ALA A 319 -3.05 6.54 20.36
CA ALA A 319 -3.76 5.32 20.75
C ALA A 319 -2.86 4.07 20.85
N ALA A 320 -1.56 4.20 20.57
CA ALA A 320 -0.57 3.14 20.77
C ALA A 320 0.18 3.33 22.11
N THR A 321 0.97 2.32 22.48
CA THR A 321 1.96 2.41 23.56
C THR A 321 3.37 2.31 22.98
N VAL A 322 4.18 3.36 23.06
CA VAL A 322 5.57 3.38 22.58
C VAL A 322 6.47 4.04 23.63
N THR A 323 7.49 3.34 24.11
CA THR A 323 8.47 3.91 25.05
C THR A 323 9.89 3.63 24.59
N GLY A 324 10.78 4.60 24.77
CA GLY A 324 12.16 4.42 24.33
C GLY A 324 13.00 5.69 24.40
N SER A 325 14.04 5.71 23.58
CA SER A 325 14.94 6.85 23.39
C SER A 325 15.12 7.18 21.91
N ASN A 326 15.35 8.46 21.64
CA ASN A 326 15.75 9.01 20.36
C ASN A 326 16.96 9.93 20.55
N ARG A 327 17.38 10.65 19.50
CA ARG A 327 18.54 11.55 19.56
C ARG A 327 18.44 12.73 20.55
N LEU A 328 17.26 13.01 21.07
CA LEU A 328 17.01 14.06 22.08
C LEU A 328 16.86 13.51 23.50
N GLY A 329 16.90 12.19 23.69
CA GLY A 329 16.71 11.53 24.98
C GLY A 329 15.50 10.60 24.98
N ASN A 330 14.90 10.40 26.15
CA ASN A 330 13.75 9.52 26.31
C ASN A 330 12.48 10.14 25.71
N PHE A 331 11.61 9.30 25.16
CA PHE A 331 10.29 9.69 24.69
C PHE A 331 9.25 8.64 25.08
N THR A 332 7.98 9.07 25.15
CA THR A 332 6.85 8.18 25.41
C THR A 332 5.65 8.53 24.55
N VAL A 333 4.84 7.52 24.25
CA VAL A 333 3.47 7.61 23.75
C VAL A 333 2.68 6.60 24.56
N GLU A 334 1.87 7.02 25.51
CA GLU A 334 1.10 6.13 26.36
C GLU A 334 -0.14 6.85 26.90
N ASN A 335 -1.24 6.11 27.10
CA ASN A 335 -2.46 6.62 27.74
C ASN A 335 -2.98 7.93 27.10
N GLY A 336 -2.95 8.05 25.77
CA GLY A 336 -3.40 9.25 25.06
C GLY A 336 -2.44 10.44 25.14
N LYS A 337 -1.20 10.25 25.61
CA LYS A 337 -0.19 11.30 25.74
C LYS A 337 1.11 10.91 25.05
N ALA A 338 1.62 11.79 24.18
CA ALA A 338 2.97 11.71 23.63
C ALA A 338 3.90 12.77 24.26
N ASP A 339 5.15 12.43 24.51
CA ASP A 339 6.18 13.30 25.09
C ASP A 339 7.54 13.05 24.42
N GLY A 340 8.17 14.10 23.88
CA GLY A 340 9.54 14.06 23.36
C GLY A 340 9.70 13.29 22.04
N VAL A 341 8.62 13.10 21.28
CA VAL A 341 8.64 12.37 20.01
C VAL A 341 9.41 13.15 18.95
N VAL A 342 10.34 12.48 18.25
CA VAL A 342 11.04 13.01 17.07
C VAL A 342 10.48 12.35 15.82
N LEU A 343 10.08 13.16 14.85
CA LEU A 343 9.54 12.74 13.57
C LEU A 343 10.49 13.16 12.45
N GLU A 344 11.11 12.20 11.79
CA GLU A 344 12.06 12.42 10.70
C GLU A 344 12.02 11.24 9.71
N SER A 345 12.51 11.43 8.49
CA SER A 345 12.69 10.35 7.49
C SER A 345 11.43 9.51 7.20
N GLY A 346 10.25 10.14 7.17
CA GLY A 346 8.95 9.48 6.99
C GLY A 346 8.24 9.12 8.30
N GLY A 347 8.79 9.52 9.45
CA GLY A 347 8.12 9.40 10.74
C GLY A 347 6.83 10.23 10.81
N ARG A 348 5.82 9.70 11.51
CA ARG A 348 4.51 10.33 11.66
C ARG A 348 3.93 10.10 13.06
N LEU A 349 3.36 11.15 13.63
CA LEU A 349 2.52 11.05 14.83
C LEU A 349 1.12 11.58 14.54
N ASP A 350 0.11 10.74 14.76
CA ASP A 350 -1.30 11.14 14.77
C ASP A 350 -1.76 11.42 16.22
N VAL A 351 -2.08 12.67 16.52
CA VAL A 351 -2.63 13.12 17.80
C VAL A 351 -4.15 13.17 17.69
N LEU A 352 -4.80 12.17 18.28
CA LEU A 352 -6.26 11.97 18.18
C LEU A 352 -7.05 12.96 19.05
N GLU A 353 -8.37 12.99 18.84
CA GLU A 353 -9.32 13.76 19.65
C GLU A 353 -9.19 13.42 21.15
N GLY A 354 -9.16 14.46 22.00
CA GLY A 354 -9.03 14.30 23.46
C GLY A 354 -7.63 13.89 23.94
N HIS A 355 -6.70 13.60 23.03
CA HIS A 355 -5.32 13.22 23.33
C HIS A 355 -4.36 14.41 23.25
N SER A 356 -3.13 14.22 23.74
CA SER A 356 -2.12 15.26 23.78
C SER A 356 -0.73 14.82 23.32
N ALA A 357 0.06 15.75 22.80
CA ALA A 357 1.47 15.60 22.52
C ALA A 357 2.25 16.82 23.06
N TRP A 358 3.42 16.59 23.63
CA TRP A 358 4.31 17.62 24.14
C TRP A 358 5.72 17.42 23.61
N LYS A 359 6.40 18.52 23.28
CA LYS A 359 7.81 18.51 22.82
C LYS A 359 8.05 17.66 21.57
N THR A 360 7.09 17.66 20.65
CA THR A 360 7.28 16.99 19.37
C THR A 360 8.25 17.80 18.51
N LEU A 361 9.35 17.19 18.08
CA LEU A 361 10.20 17.71 17.01
C LEU A 361 9.74 17.12 15.67
N VAL A 362 9.44 17.98 14.71
CA VAL A 362 9.09 17.60 13.34
C VAL A 362 10.19 18.09 12.41
N ASP A 363 11.03 17.15 11.98
CA ASP A 363 12.20 17.39 11.14
C ASP A 363 11.98 16.92 9.70
N ASP A 364 13.04 16.93 8.88
CA ASP A 364 12.97 16.59 7.46
C ASP A 364 12.29 15.23 7.21
N GLY A 365 11.21 15.27 6.42
CA GLY A 365 10.36 14.12 6.11
C GLY A 365 9.44 13.66 7.25
N GLY A 366 9.44 14.33 8.40
CA GLY A 366 8.52 14.07 9.51
C GLY A 366 7.15 14.71 9.30
N THR A 367 6.09 14.08 9.82
CA THR A 367 4.72 14.62 9.77
C THR A 367 4.04 14.56 11.12
N LEU A 368 3.67 15.71 11.68
CA LEU A 368 2.74 15.79 12.81
C LEU A 368 1.34 16.02 12.29
N ALA A 369 0.41 15.14 12.63
CA ALA A 369 -1.00 15.29 12.34
C ALA A 369 -1.80 15.42 13.63
N VAL A 370 -2.61 16.47 13.74
CA VAL A 370 -3.41 16.75 14.93
C VAL A 370 -4.87 16.85 14.50
N SER A 371 -5.68 15.92 14.98
CA SER A 371 -7.12 15.91 14.73
C SER A 371 -7.82 17.04 15.50
N ALA A 372 -9.01 17.44 15.05
CA ALA A 372 -9.91 18.27 15.84
C ALA A 372 -10.05 17.73 17.28
N GLY A 373 -9.98 18.61 18.27
CA GLY A 373 -9.97 18.25 19.69
C GLY A 373 -8.68 17.61 20.21
N GLY A 374 -7.69 17.32 19.35
CA GLY A 374 -6.34 16.92 19.73
C GLY A 374 -5.47 18.12 20.11
N LYS A 375 -4.49 17.92 21.00
CA LYS A 375 -3.61 18.98 21.50
C LYS A 375 -2.12 18.68 21.30
N ALA A 376 -1.36 19.56 20.66
CA ALA A 376 0.10 19.45 20.54
C ALA A 376 0.79 20.76 20.97
N THR A 377 1.58 20.75 22.03
CA THR A 377 2.24 21.96 22.57
C THR A 377 3.75 21.81 22.64
N ASP A 378 4.46 22.94 22.59
CA ASP A 378 5.92 22.96 22.51
C ASP A 378 6.45 22.23 21.25
N VAL A 379 5.70 22.37 20.15
CA VAL A 379 6.07 21.78 18.86
C VAL A 379 7.24 22.56 18.27
N THR A 380 8.27 21.86 17.81
CA THR A 380 9.36 22.46 17.04
C THR A 380 9.30 21.94 15.62
N MET A 381 9.05 22.84 14.67
CA MET A 381 9.04 22.55 13.24
C MET A 381 10.37 23.02 12.63
N THR A 382 11.15 22.12 12.05
CA THR A 382 12.35 22.48 11.27
C THR A 382 12.09 22.34 9.77
N SER A 383 13.07 22.71 8.95
CA SER A 383 12.95 22.61 7.49
C SER A 383 12.71 21.16 7.07
N GLY A 384 11.76 20.95 6.15
CA GLY A 384 11.39 19.60 5.68
C GLY A 384 10.27 18.94 6.47
N GLY A 385 9.90 19.46 7.65
CA GLY A 385 8.77 18.96 8.44
C GLY A 385 7.41 19.39 7.90
N ALA A 386 6.38 18.58 8.18
CA ALA A 386 5.00 18.85 7.78
C ALA A 386 4.03 18.84 8.98
N LEU A 387 3.11 19.81 9.01
CA LEU A 387 1.99 19.87 9.94
C LEU A 387 0.68 19.62 9.19
N ILE A 388 -0.15 18.70 9.68
CA ILE A 388 -1.51 18.48 9.20
C ILE A 388 -2.47 18.75 10.36
N ALA A 389 -3.34 19.76 10.23
CA ALA A 389 -4.31 20.11 11.26
C ALA A 389 -5.53 20.82 10.66
N ASP A 390 -6.55 21.03 11.47
CA ASP A 390 -7.66 21.93 11.17
C ASP A 390 -7.89 22.90 12.32
N SER A 391 -8.73 23.92 12.11
CA SER A 391 -8.97 24.96 13.10
C SER A 391 -9.68 24.48 14.37
N GLY A 392 -10.10 23.21 14.45
CA GLY A 392 -10.58 22.57 15.67
C GLY A 392 -9.48 21.90 16.52
N ALA A 393 -8.23 21.86 16.04
CA ALA A 393 -7.09 21.33 16.80
C ALA A 393 -6.44 22.43 17.68
N THR A 394 -5.80 22.04 18.77
CA THR A 394 -4.95 22.97 19.56
C THR A 394 -3.49 22.69 19.30
N VAL A 395 -2.76 23.61 18.69
CA VAL A 395 -1.32 23.44 18.40
C VAL A 395 -0.55 24.69 18.80
N GLU A 396 0.57 24.54 19.50
CA GLU A 396 1.46 25.66 19.86
C GLU A 396 2.91 25.27 19.64
N GLY A 397 3.68 26.16 19.01
CA GLY A 397 5.07 25.84 18.72
C GLY A 397 5.86 26.95 18.04
N THR A 398 7.00 26.55 17.49
CA THR A 398 7.87 27.39 16.65
C THR A 398 8.15 26.73 15.31
N ASN A 399 8.28 27.55 14.28
CA ASN A 399 8.71 27.17 12.94
C ASN A 399 9.76 28.19 12.44
N ALA A 400 10.19 28.06 11.18
CA ALA A 400 11.19 28.96 10.60
C ALA A 400 10.76 30.45 10.56
N SER A 401 9.45 30.73 10.61
CA SER A 401 8.87 32.07 10.65
C SER A 401 8.66 32.60 12.08
N GLY A 402 9.00 31.81 13.11
CA GLY A 402 8.85 32.18 14.53
C GLY A 402 7.76 31.38 15.23
N LYS A 403 7.06 32.00 16.19
CA LYS A 403 5.98 31.34 16.94
C LYS A 403 4.75 31.17 16.07
N PHE A 404 4.05 30.05 16.24
CA PHE A 404 2.76 29.80 15.62
C PHE A 404 1.79 29.15 16.63
N SER A 405 0.50 29.30 16.38
CA SER A 405 -0.54 28.71 17.21
C SER A 405 -1.81 28.39 16.42
N ILE A 406 -2.54 27.39 16.89
CA ILE A 406 -3.92 27.07 16.53
C ILE A 406 -4.65 26.89 17.86
N ASP A 407 -5.68 27.68 18.10
CA ASP A 407 -6.59 27.51 19.23
C ASP A 407 -7.89 26.87 18.75
N GLY A 408 -7.97 25.55 18.92
CA GLY A 408 -9.14 24.74 18.60
C GLY A 408 -10.44 25.16 19.27
N THR A 409 -10.39 25.94 20.36
CA THR A 409 -11.59 26.44 21.05
C THR A 409 -12.18 27.63 20.33
N SER A 410 -11.34 28.59 19.92
CA SER A 410 -11.77 29.80 19.22
C SER A 410 -11.77 29.67 17.70
N GLY A 411 -11.16 28.62 17.16
CA GLY A 411 -10.97 28.44 15.72
C GLY A 411 -9.89 29.35 15.13
N GLN A 412 -9.07 29.99 15.96
CA GLN A 412 -8.06 30.96 15.51
C GLN A 412 -6.69 30.31 15.32
N ALA A 413 -6.11 30.52 14.15
CA ALA A 413 -4.74 30.15 13.83
C ALA A 413 -3.88 31.37 13.48
N SER A 414 -2.60 31.32 13.81
CA SER A 414 -1.65 32.40 13.55
C SER A 414 -0.24 31.87 13.28
N GLY A 415 0.45 32.47 12.30
CA GLY A 415 1.87 32.21 12.05
C GLY A 415 2.18 30.85 11.42
N LEU A 416 1.19 30.22 10.79
CA LEU A 416 1.36 28.89 10.19
C LEU A 416 2.35 28.93 9.03
N LEU A 417 3.23 27.92 8.97
CA LEU A 417 4.11 27.63 7.84
C LEU A 417 3.76 26.23 7.32
N LEU A 418 3.13 26.16 6.15
CA LEU A 418 2.63 24.93 5.55
C LEU A 418 3.50 24.56 4.35
N GLU A 419 4.40 23.59 4.53
CA GLU A 419 5.34 23.14 3.49
C GLU A 419 5.45 21.61 3.50
N ASN A 420 6.08 21.02 2.47
CA ASN A 420 6.43 19.60 2.43
C ASN A 420 5.23 18.63 2.54
N GLY A 421 4.04 19.06 2.11
CA GLY A 421 2.79 18.32 2.29
C GLY A 421 1.99 18.72 3.54
N GLY A 422 2.48 19.70 4.31
CA GLY A 422 1.72 20.32 5.38
C GLY A 422 0.40 20.90 4.86
N SER A 423 -0.67 20.67 5.62
CA SER A 423 -2.03 21.03 5.24
C SER A 423 -2.79 21.61 6.43
N PHE A 424 -3.49 22.71 6.21
CA PHE A 424 -4.37 23.28 7.22
C PHE A 424 -5.77 23.54 6.66
N THR A 425 -6.80 23.16 7.41
CA THR A 425 -8.19 23.47 7.09
C THR A 425 -8.76 24.52 8.04
N VAL A 426 -9.20 25.64 7.49
CA VAL A 426 -9.98 26.65 8.22
C VAL A 426 -11.45 26.24 8.16
N ASN A 427 -12.00 25.76 9.28
CA ASN A 427 -13.40 25.37 9.36
C ASN A 427 -14.32 26.59 9.33
N ALA A 428 -15.63 26.37 9.18
CA ALA A 428 -16.63 27.43 9.22
C ALA A 428 -16.52 28.24 10.53
N GLY A 429 -16.45 29.56 10.43
CA GLY A 429 -16.26 30.46 11.59
C GLY A 429 -14.81 30.55 12.10
N GLY A 430 -13.90 29.71 11.59
CA GLY A 430 -12.47 29.78 11.89
C GLY A 430 -11.77 30.94 11.19
N LEU A 431 -10.62 31.35 11.73
CA LEU A 431 -9.79 32.43 11.23
C LEU A 431 -8.33 32.00 11.18
N ALA A 432 -7.69 32.07 10.01
CA ALA A 432 -6.24 31.91 9.89
C ALA A 432 -5.56 33.24 9.59
N SER A 433 -4.56 33.59 10.41
CA SER A 433 -3.81 34.83 10.30
C SER A 433 -2.34 34.58 10.00
N ASN A 434 -1.70 35.48 9.25
CA ASN A 434 -0.24 35.45 8.98
C ASN A 434 0.25 34.07 8.51
N THR A 435 -0.44 33.47 7.54
CA THR A 435 -0.18 32.12 7.06
C THR A 435 0.73 32.14 5.83
N THR A 436 1.80 31.35 5.88
CA THR A 436 2.68 31.09 4.72
C THR A 436 2.45 29.68 4.23
N VAL A 437 2.08 29.54 2.96
CA VAL A 437 1.95 28.26 2.26
C VAL A 437 3.11 28.14 1.28
N GLY A 438 4.02 27.23 1.56
CA GLY A 438 5.19 26.95 0.73
C GLY A 438 4.95 25.81 -0.26
N HIS A 439 6.04 25.28 -0.81
CA HIS A 439 5.99 24.24 -1.82
C HIS A 439 5.30 22.97 -1.29
N ARG A 440 4.32 22.44 -2.05
CA ARG A 440 3.46 21.29 -1.67
C ARG A 440 2.61 21.52 -0.41
N GLY A 441 2.59 22.73 0.13
CA GLY A 441 1.69 23.12 1.22
C GLY A 441 0.26 23.33 0.71
N THR A 442 -0.73 23.05 1.55
CA THR A 442 -2.15 23.28 1.23
C THR A 442 -2.86 24.05 2.34
N LEU A 443 -3.57 25.12 1.97
CA LEU A 443 -4.50 25.82 2.86
C LEU A 443 -5.92 25.65 2.32
N THR A 444 -6.79 24.97 3.05
CA THR A 444 -8.18 24.76 2.66
C THR A 444 -9.09 25.65 3.49
N LEU A 445 -10.03 26.34 2.86
CA LEU A 445 -11.03 27.16 3.53
C LEU A 445 -12.42 26.57 3.30
N ALA A 446 -13.06 26.15 4.39
CA ALA A 446 -14.48 25.78 4.37
C ALA A 446 -15.35 27.03 4.12
N ALA A 447 -16.60 26.81 3.71
CA ALA A 447 -17.58 27.88 3.61
C ALA A 447 -17.71 28.63 4.96
N GLY A 448 -17.49 29.94 4.95
CA GLY A 448 -17.48 30.77 6.16
C GLY A 448 -16.17 30.76 6.95
N GLY A 449 -15.11 30.11 6.45
CA GLY A 449 -13.75 30.31 6.95
C GLY A 449 -13.17 31.64 6.50
N SER A 450 -12.33 32.27 7.32
CA SER A 450 -11.78 33.61 7.06
C SER A 450 -10.25 33.67 7.17
N LEU A 451 -9.67 34.68 6.52
CA LEU A 451 -8.24 35.01 6.59
C LEU A 451 -8.03 36.41 7.16
N SER A 452 -6.87 36.65 7.79
CA SER A 452 -6.43 37.99 8.18
C SER A 452 -4.90 38.13 8.15
N GLY A 453 -4.41 39.37 8.30
CA GLY A 453 -2.98 39.64 8.18
C GLY A 453 -2.46 39.29 6.79
N ARG A 454 -1.23 38.77 6.69
CA ARG A 454 -0.65 38.39 5.40
C ARG A 454 -0.79 36.89 5.14
N THR A 455 -1.46 36.51 4.06
CA THR A 455 -1.46 35.15 3.52
C THR A 455 -0.54 35.09 2.30
N GLN A 456 0.55 34.32 2.38
CA GLN A 456 1.54 34.21 1.31
C GLN A 456 1.55 32.80 0.71
N LEU A 457 1.37 32.70 -0.60
CA LEU A 457 1.49 31.46 -1.36
C LEU A 457 2.77 31.47 -2.20
N SER A 458 3.64 30.49 -2.00
CA SER A 458 4.83 30.27 -2.83
C SER A 458 4.52 29.44 -4.07
N LYS A 459 5.48 29.33 -4.99
CA LYS A 459 5.35 28.46 -6.16
C LYS A 459 5.15 26.99 -5.77
N GLY A 460 4.06 26.39 -6.26
CA GLY A 460 3.67 25.01 -5.92
C GLY A 460 2.90 24.88 -4.59
N ALA A 461 2.52 26.01 -3.97
CA ALA A 461 1.52 26.05 -2.92
C ALA A 461 0.10 26.00 -3.49
N SER A 462 -0.85 25.47 -2.71
CA SER A 462 -2.27 25.43 -3.06
C SER A 462 -3.12 26.09 -1.97
N MET A 463 -4.07 26.92 -2.37
CA MET A 463 -5.17 27.38 -1.53
C MET A 463 -6.51 26.98 -2.16
N VAL A 464 -7.33 26.26 -1.39
CA VAL A 464 -8.60 25.70 -1.85
C VAL A 464 -9.76 26.40 -1.14
N LEU A 465 -10.73 26.89 -1.90
CA LEU A 465 -11.89 27.62 -1.40
C LEU A 465 -13.16 26.78 -1.62
N ASN A 466 -13.75 26.28 -0.54
CA ASN A 466 -14.96 25.44 -0.56
C ASN A 466 -16.24 26.24 -0.29
N GLY A 467 -16.23 27.53 -0.61
CA GLY A 467 -17.32 28.47 -0.39
C GLY A 467 -16.86 29.92 -0.53
N ASP A 468 -17.72 30.85 -0.14
CA ASP A 468 -17.34 32.25 -0.05
C ASP A 468 -16.33 32.44 1.09
N VAL A 469 -15.27 33.17 0.79
CA VAL A 469 -14.13 33.42 1.68
C VAL A 469 -13.86 34.91 1.76
N VAL A 470 -13.61 35.38 2.99
CA VAL A 470 -13.23 36.76 3.26
C VAL A 470 -11.84 36.78 3.88
N SER A 471 -10.94 37.56 3.27
CA SER A 471 -9.66 37.96 3.82
C SER A 471 -9.70 39.44 4.19
N THR A 472 -9.51 39.75 5.48
CA THR A 472 -9.37 41.14 5.95
C THR A 472 -7.95 41.69 5.81
N GLY A 473 -7.04 40.92 5.21
CA GLY A 473 -5.66 41.34 4.99
C GLY A 473 -5.17 41.08 3.57
N ASP A 474 -3.85 40.96 3.44
CA ASP A 474 -3.15 40.86 2.16
C ASP A 474 -3.06 39.40 1.69
N ILE A 475 -3.30 39.17 0.41
CA ILE A 475 -2.95 37.91 -0.26
C ILE A 475 -1.77 38.16 -1.20
N VAL A 476 -0.69 37.40 -1.04
CA VAL A 476 0.45 37.39 -1.97
C VAL A 476 0.46 36.05 -2.70
N ASN A 477 0.30 36.06 -4.02
CA ASN A 477 0.07 34.84 -4.78
C ASN A 477 1.16 34.54 -5.82
N ALA A 478 2.07 33.61 -5.51
CA ALA A 478 2.94 32.93 -6.46
C ALA A 478 2.52 31.47 -6.72
N GLY A 479 1.48 30.99 -6.04
CA GLY A 479 0.99 29.61 -6.07
C GLY A 479 -0.30 29.45 -6.88
N GLU A 480 -1.13 28.50 -6.46
CA GLU A 480 -2.44 28.23 -7.04
C GLU A 480 -3.54 28.51 -6.02
N ILE A 481 -4.55 29.27 -6.43
CA ILE A 481 -5.81 29.44 -5.71
C ILE A 481 -6.90 28.77 -6.54
N ARG A 482 -7.79 28.00 -5.92
CA ARG A 482 -8.84 27.27 -6.64
C ARG A 482 -10.15 27.29 -5.87
N PHE A 483 -11.23 27.63 -6.57
CA PHE A 483 -12.59 27.39 -6.10
C PHE A 483 -12.96 25.93 -6.33
N ASP A 484 -13.34 25.22 -5.26
CA ASP A 484 -13.81 23.85 -5.33
C ASP A 484 -15.33 23.77 -5.23
N ASN A 485 -15.92 22.78 -5.90
CA ASN A 485 -17.29 22.38 -5.65
C ASN A 485 -17.23 21.21 -4.69
N GLN A 486 -17.86 21.28 -3.53
CA GLN A 486 -17.98 20.14 -2.61
C GLN A 486 -18.45 18.89 -3.38
N THR A 487 -17.50 18.03 -3.74
CA THR A 487 -17.73 16.63 -4.06
C THR A 487 -16.70 15.87 -3.26
N THR A 488 -17.15 14.83 -2.57
CA THR A 488 -16.41 13.98 -1.65
C THR A 488 -15.01 13.57 -2.18
N PRO A 489 -14.09 13.13 -1.29
CA PRO A 489 -12.72 12.75 -1.65
C PRO A 489 -12.58 11.80 -2.87
N ASP A 490 -13.60 11.01 -3.19
CA ASP A 490 -13.63 10.09 -4.35
C ASP A 490 -13.71 10.77 -5.72
N ALA A 491 -14.07 12.05 -5.81
CA ALA A 491 -14.19 12.75 -7.09
C ALA A 491 -12.86 13.35 -7.60
N ALA A 492 -11.82 13.41 -6.77
CA ALA A 492 -10.52 14.01 -7.09
C ALA A 492 -9.77 13.29 -8.24
N LEU A 493 -10.19 12.08 -8.61
CA LEU A 493 -9.64 11.31 -9.74
C LEU A 493 -10.37 11.53 -11.08
N SER A 494 -11.53 12.20 -11.08
CA SER A 494 -12.31 12.44 -12.29
C SER A 494 -12.05 13.84 -12.85
N ARG A 495 -10.84 14.12 -13.32
CA ARG A 495 -10.52 15.28 -14.21
C ARG A 495 -11.10 15.11 -15.63
N ALA A 496 -12.23 14.42 -15.76
CA ALA A 496 -12.96 14.22 -16.99
C ALA A 496 -14.34 14.85 -16.86
N VAL A 497 -14.50 16.05 -17.42
CA VAL A 497 -15.76 16.61 -17.93
C VAL A 497 -16.92 16.54 -16.93
N ALA A 498 -17.24 17.66 -16.28
CA ALA A 498 -18.58 17.85 -15.71
C ALA A 498 -19.61 17.67 -16.83
N LYS A 499 -20.18 16.48 -16.94
CA LYS A 499 -21.27 16.17 -17.87
C LYS A 499 -22.56 16.71 -17.27
N GLY A 500 -23.13 17.73 -17.93
CA GLY A 500 -24.56 18.05 -17.95
C GLY A 500 -25.19 18.56 -16.64
N ASP A 501 -25.78 19.75 -16.70
CA ASP A 501 -26.89 20.30 -15.88
C ASP A 501 -26.86 20.20 -14.35
N SER A 502 -25.77 19.74 -13.73
CA SER A 502 -25.63 19.80 -12.28
C SER A 502 -25.55 21.27 -11.83
N PRO A 503 -26.33 21.71 -10.82
CA PRO A 503 -26.28 23.09 -10.35
C PRO A 503 -24.87 23.40 -9.84
N VAL A 504 -24.23 24.40 -10.44
CA VAL A 504 -22.93 24.91 -10.00
C VAL A 504 -23.17 26.14 -9.16
N THR A 505 -22.73 26.09 -7.90
CA THR A 505 -22.68 27.26 -7.03
C THR A 505 -21.36 27.98 -7.28
N PHE A 506 -21.46 29.25 -7.65
CA PHE A 506 -20.29 30.12 -7.79
C PHE A 506 -19.97 30.80 -6.47
N HIS A 507 -18.68 31.04 -6.25
CA HIS A 507 -18.17 31.53 -4.98
C HIS A 507 -17.32 32.79 -5.15
N LYS A 508 -17.15 33.51 -4.05
CA LYS A 508 -16.35 34.74 -3.99
C LYS A 508 -15.14 34.59 -3.08
N LEU A 509 -14.00 35.08 -3.55
CA LEU A 509 -12.85 35.41 -2.70
C LEU A 509 -12.81 36.91 -2.53
N THR A 510 -13.10 37.41 -1.33
CA THR A 510 -13.01 38.84 -1.02
C THR A 510 -11.71 39.11 -0.27
N THR A 511 -10.92 40.09 -0.71
CA THR A 511 -9.68 40.50 -0.04
C THR A 511 -9.48 42.02 -0.09
N SER A 512 -8.73 42.59 0.84
CA SER A 512 -8.37 44.00 0.80
C SER A 512 -7.29 44.25 -0.26
N ASN A 513 -6.19 43.49 -0.22
CA ASN A 513 -5.10 43.62 -1.16
C ASN A 513 -4.73 42.27 -1.77
N LEU A 514 -4.46 42.26 -3.07
CA LEU A 514 -3.88 41.13 -3.78
C LEU A 514 -2.60 41.56 -4.48
N THR A 515 -1.48 40.94 -4.14
CA THR A 515 -0.21 41.10 -4.87
C THR A 515 0.09 39.84 -5.66
N GLY A 516 -0.04 39.92 -6.98
CA GLY A 516 0.28 38.82 -7.88
C GLY A 516 1.78 38.69 -8.12
N GLN A 517 2.33 37.50 -7.91
CA GLN A 517 3.73 37.14 -8.18
C GLN A 517 3.82 36.02 -9.25
N GLY A 518 2.92 36.07 -10.24
CA GLY A 518 2.81 35.06 -11.29
C GLY A 518 2.03 33.80 -10.88
N GLY A 519 1.37 33.81 -9.72
CA GLY A 519 0.43 32.75 -9.33
C GLY A 519 -0.83 32.72 -10.19
N THR A 520 -1.61 31.65 -10.03
CA THR A 520 -2.85 31.41 -10.79
C THR A 520 -4.07 31.37 -9.85
N ILE A 521 -5.20 31.92 -10.29
CA ILE A 521 -6.51 31.71 -9.68
C ILE A 521 -7.37 30.92 -10.68
N ASN A 522 -7.80 29.72 -10.30
CA ASN A 522 -8.68 28.87 -11.08
C ASN A 522 -10.13 29.14 -10.72
N MET A 523 -10.88 29.62 -11.71
CA MET A 523 -12.25 30.11 -11.57
C MET A 523 -13.16 29.36 -12.53
N ARG A 524 -14.43 29.21 -12.15
CA ARG A 524 -15.46 28.62 -13.00
C ARG A 524 -16.32 29.74 -13.59
N VAL A 525 -16.81 29.52 -14.80
CA VAL A 525 -17.68 30.46 -15.51
C VAL A 525 -18.73 29.71 -16.32
N ARG A 526 -19.92 30.30 -16.50
CA ARG A 526 -20.88 29.88 -17.53
C ARG A 526 -20.84 30.84 -18.70
N LEU A 527 -20.67 30.28 -19.90
CA LEU A 527 -20.59 31.02 -21.17
C LEU A 527 -21.90 30.89 -21.98
N ASP A 528 -23.02 30.65 -21.30
CA ASP A 528 -24.36 30.43 -21.85
C ASP A 528 -25.24 31.71 -21.85
N GLY A 529 -24.70 32.83 -21.38
CA GLY A 529 -25.38 34.12 -21.28
C GLY A 529 -25.95 34.44 -19.90
N SER A 530 -25.79 33.54 -18.92
CA SER A 530 -26.20 33.79 -17.53
C SER A 530 -25.37 34.87 -16.82
N ASN A 531 -24.18 35.19 -17.34
CA ASN A 531 -23.18 36.06 -16.73
C ASN A 531 -22.76 35.64 -15.30
N THR A 532 -22.81 34.34 -14.99
CA THR A 532 -22.41 33.80 -13.68
C THR A 532 -20.99 33.24 -13.72
N SER A 533 -20.19 33.58 -12.71
CA SER A 533 -18.82 33.09 -12.52
C SER A 533 -18.42 33.11 -11.05
N ASP A 534 -17.37 32.36 -10.71
CA ASP A 534 -16.63 32.62 -9.47
C ASP A 534 -16.02 34.02 -9.57
N GLN A 535 -15.89 34.74 -8.45
CA GLN A 535 -15.43 36.13 -8.45
C GLN A 535 -14.30 36.37 -7.44
N LEU A 536 -13.35 37.22 -7.85
CA LEU A 536 -12.42 37.88 -6.95
C LEU A 536 -12.96 39.27 -6.62
N VAL A 537 -13.11 39.59 -5.35
CA VAL A 537 -13.54 40.92 -4.89
C VAL A 537 -12.36 41.61 -4.21
N ILE A 538 -11.97 42.79 -4.71
CA ILE A 538 -11.00 43.67 -4.06
C ILE A 538 -11.77 44.76 -3.35
N ASN A 539 -11.65 44.83 -2.03
CA ASN A 539 -12.52 45.68 -1.22
C ASN A 539 -11.70 46.75 -0.47
N GLY A 540 -11.76 47.99 -0.95
CA GLY A 540 -11.13 49.17 -0.34
C GLY A 540 -9.60 49.26 -0.46
N GLY A 541 -8.94 48.25 -1.04
CA GLY A 541 -7.49 48.21 -1.22
C GLY A 541 -7.07 48.06 -2.68
N GLN A 542 -5.99 47.32 -2.95
CA GLN A 542 -5.38 47.29 -4.29
C GLN A 542 -5.09 45.88 -4.80
N ALA A 543 -5.27 45.69 -6.11
CA ALA A 543 -4.68 44.55 -6.83
C ALA A 543 -3.48 45.01 -7.67
N THR A 544 -2.30 44.45 -7.39
CA THR A 544 -1.03 44.82 -8.01
C THR A 544 -0.24 43.61 -8.50
N GLY A 545 0.80 43.86 -9.30
CA GLY A 545 1.70 42.82 -9.80
C GLY A 545 1.07 42.04 -10.96
N LYS A 546 1.19 40.70 -10.96
CA LYS A 546 0.60 39.86 -12.02
C LYS A 546 0.01 38.56 -11.47
N THR A 547 -1.26 38.34 -11.73
CA THR A 547 -2.00 37.11 -11.41
C THR A 547 -2.62 36.55 -12.69
N TRP A 548 -2.45 35.25 -12.91
CA TRP A 548 -3.09 34.56 -14.02
C TRP A 548 -4.50 34.10 -13.61
N LEU A 549 -5.52 34.47 -14.39
CA LEU A 549 -6.88 33.96 -14.22
C LEU A 549 -7.09 32.79 -15.18
N ALA A 550 -7.41 31.62 -14.63
CA ALA A 550 -7.66 30.40 -15.38
C ALA A 550 -9.13 30.03 -15.29
N PHE A 551 -9.83 30.04 -16.41
CA PHE A 551 -11.27 29.76 -16.43
C PHE A 551 -11.58 28.35 -16.88
N THR A 552 -12.57 27.73 -16.23
CA THR A 552 -13.21 26.48 -16.66
C THR A 552 -14.67 26.78 -16.99
N ASN A 553 -15.09 26.55 -18.24
CA ASN A 553 -16.50 26.63 -18.60
C ASN A 553 -17.22 25.42 -18.00
N VAL A 554 -18.15 25.66 -17.07
CA VAL A 554 -18.90 24.62 -16.36
C VAL A 554 -20.33 24.42 -16.91
N GLY A 555 -20.64 25.06 -18.04
CA GLY A 555 -21.83 24.79 -18.84
C GLY A 555 -21.56 23.83 -20.00
N ASN A 556 -22.52 23.71 -20.93
CA ASN A 556 -22.31 22.99 -22.18
C ASN A 556 -21.18 23.66 -22.98
N SER A 557 -20.04 22.98 -23.11
CA SER A 557 -18.84 23.52 -23.78
C SER A 557 -19.04 23.88 -25.25
N ASN A 558 -20.10 23.37 -25.89
CA ASN A 558 -20.44 23.67 -27.29
C ASN A 558 -21.31 24.92 -27.44
N LEU A 559 -21.85 25.46 -26.33
CA LEU A 559 -22.65 26.68 -26.29
C LEU A 559 -21.80 27.79 -25.67
N GLY A 560 -21.13 28.56 -26.52
CA GLY A 560 -20.66 29.90 -26.18
C GLY A 560 -21.58 30.92 -26.82
N VAL A 561 -22.00 31.93 -26.06
CA VAL A 561 -22.82 33.04 -26.56
C VAL A 561 -22.08 34.37 -26.49
N ALA A 562 -22.52 35.32 -27.32
CA ALA A 562 -22.04 36.69 -27.24
C ALA A 562 -22.37 37.29 -25.85
N THR A 563 -21.38 37.90 -25.20
CA THR A 563 -21.58 38.66 -23.97
C THR A 563 -22.37 39.93 -24.25
N SER A 564 -23.28 40.29 -23.35
CA SER A 564 -24.04 41.55 -23.39
C SER A 564 -23.54 42.53 -22.32
N GLY A 565 -23.83 43.83 -22.49
CA GLY A 565 -23.42 44.86 -21.55
C GLY A 565 -21.90 44.95 -21.38
N GLN A 566 -21.42 45.04 -20.13
CA GLN A 566 -19.99 45.08 -19.81
C GLN A 566 -19.30 43.71 -19.91
N GLY A 567 -20.04 42.60 -20.02
CA GLY A 567 -19.52 41.24 -20.04
C GLY A 567 -19.74 40.47 -18.73
N ILE A 568 -19.02 39.37 -18.55
CA ILE A 568 -19.10 38.53 -17.34
C ILE A 568 -18.08 39.04 -16.33
N ARG A 569 -18.52 39.64 -15.23
CA ARG A 569 -17.61 40.18 -14.21
C ARG A 569 -16.92 39.08 -13.42
N VAL A 570 -15.59 39.11 -13.41
CA VAL A 570 -14.72 38.12 -12.74
C VAL A 570 -13.84 38.75 -11.66
N VAL A 571 -13.54 40.06 -11.76
CA VAL A 571 -12.96 40.86 -10.67
C VAL A 571 -13.89 42.03 -10.38
N ASP A 572 -14.21 42.24 -9.11
CA ASP A 572 -15.14 43.24 -8.58
C ASP A 572 -14.38 44.16 -7.60
N ALA A 573 -14.11 45.39 -8.02
CA ALA A 573 -13.43 46.42 -7.24
C ALA A 573 -14.48 47.26 -6.49
N GLN A 574 -14.48 47.14 -5.17
CA GLN A 574 -15.47 47.76 -4.29
C GLN A 574 -14.84 48.79 -3.36
N ASN A 575 -15.67 49.74 -2.90
CA ASN A 575 -15.34 50.69 -1.84
C ASN A 575 -14.04 51.49 -2.09
N GLY A 576 -13.82 51.91 -3.34
CA GLY A 576 -12.64 52.69 -3.72
C GLY A 576 -11.38 51.86 -3.99
N ALA A 577 -11.53 50.54 -4.16
CA ALA A 577 -10.44 49.68 -4.58
C ALA A 577 -9.90 50.06 -5.97
N THR A 578 -8.60 49.81 -6.19
CA THR A 578 -7.95 50.01 -7.49
C THR A 578 -7.28 48.73 -7.98
N THR A 579 -7.24 48.52 -9.29
CA THR A 579 -6.55 47.40 -9.93
C THR A 579 -5.53 47.93 -10.95
N GLU A 580 -4.27 47.50 -10.88
CA GLU A 580 -3.27 47.89 -11.89
C GLU A 580 -3.63 47.30 -13.27
N GLU A 581 -3.32 48.02 -14.36
CA GLU A 581 -3.63 47.59 -15.74
C GLU A 581 -3.05 46.20 -16.08
N GLY A 582 -1.94 45.81 -15.44
CA GLY A 582 -1.29 44.50 -15.61
C GLY A 582 -1.61 43.46 -14.52
N ALA A 583 -2.47 43.80 -13.54
CA ALA A 583 -2.71 42.97 -12.36
C ALA A 583 -3.24 41.57 -12.71
N PHE A 584 -4.02 41.47 -13.79
CA PHE A 584 -4.66 40.22 -14.21
C PHE A 584 -4.44 39.95 -15.70
N ALA A 585 -4.27 38.67 -16.03
CA ALA A 585 -4.20 38.20 -17.41
C ALA A 585 -4.77 36.78 -17.53
N LEU A 586 -5.31 36.41 -18.70
CA LEU A 586 -5.75 35.05 -18.95
C LEU A 586 -4.56 34.08 -18.97
N SER A 587 -4.66 32.97 -18.24
CA SER A 587 -3.62 31.92 -18.24
C SER A 587 -3.50 31.19 -19.57
N ARG A 588 -4.61 31.13 -20.32
CA ARG A 588 -4.75 30.51 -21.64
C ARG A 588 -5.96 31.12 -22.36
N PRO A 589 -6.03 31.03 -23.70
CA PRO A 589 -7.23 31.40 -24.45
C PRO A 589 -8.47 30.69 -23.92
N LEU A 590 -9.57 31.43 -23.78
CA LEU A 590 -10.87 30.90 -23.39
C LEU A 590 -11.79 30.93 -24.61
N GLN A 591 -12.22 29.77 -25.09
CA GLN A 591 -13.08 29.63 -26.26
C GLN A 591 -14.28 28.74 -25.92
N ALA A 592 -15.46 29.14 -26.39
CA ALA A 592 -16.66 28.30 -26.37
C ALA A 592 -17.52 28.61 -27.60
N GLY A 593 -18.01 27.57 -28.27
CA GLY A 593 -18.74 27.72 -29.53
C GLY A 593 -17.95 28.55 -30.57
N ALA A 594 -18.61 29.57 -31.12
CA ALA A 594 -18.04 30.47 -32.13
C ALA A 594 -17.29 31.68 -31.54
N PHE A 595 -17.14 31.76 -30.22
CA PHE A 595 -16.64 32.95 -29.53
C PHE A 595 -15.31 32.69 -28.82
N ASN A 596 -14.39 33.64 -28.96
CA ASN A 596 -13.24 33.78 -28.08
C ASN A 596 -13.60 34.77 -26.97
N TYR A 597 -13.17 34.50 -25.74
CA TYR A 597 -13.39 35.38 -24.61
C TYR A 597 -12.07 36.03 -24.20
N THR A 598 -12.04 37.35 -24.25
CA THR A 598 -10.92 38.19 -23.83
C THR A 598 -11.21 38.77 -22.44
N LEU A 599 -10.16 39.08 -21.69
CA LEU A 599 -10.24 39.66 -20.36
C LEU A 599 -9.97 41.16 -20.47
N ASN A 600 -10.90 41.99 -20.04
CA ASN A 600 -10.86 43.43 -20.20
C ASN A 600 -11.05 44.13 -18.86
N ARG A 601 -10.20 45.13 -18.61
CA ARG A 601 -10.33 46.07 -17.50
C ARG A 601 -11.12 47.30 -17.97
N ASP A 602 -12.06 47.75 -17.16
CA ASP A 602 -12.82 48.97 -17.42
C ASP A 602 -12.33 50.14 -16.53
N SER A 603 -12.93 51.32 -16.71
CA SER A 603 -12.61 52.54 -15.95
C SER A 603 -13.13 52.52 -14.51
N ASP A 604 -14.01 51.58 -14.18
CA ASP A 604 -14.54 51.33 -12.84
C ASP A 604 -13.64 50.38 -12.03
N GLU A 605 -12.45 50.05 -12.54
CA GLU A 605 -11.46 49.14 -11.93
C GLU A 605 -11.87 47.64 -11.93
N ASP A 606 -13.10 47.33 -12.38
CA ASP A 606 -13.62 45.97 -12.55
C ASP A 606 -12.98 45.27 -13.78
N TRP A 607 -12.98 43.93 -13.76
CA TRP A 607 -12.54 43.12 -14.89
C TRP A 607 -13.63 42.18 -15.36
N TYR A 608 -13.81 42.14 -16.68
CA TYR A 608 -14.87 41.40 -17.36
C TYR A 608 -14.31 40.47 -18.43
N LEU A 609 -14.93 39.30 -18.58
CA LEU A 609 -14.79 38.49 -19.79
C LEU A 609 -15.76 39.01 -20.85
N ARG A 610 -15.24 39.29 -22.05
CA ARG A 610 -16.02 39.73 -23.22
C ARG A 610 -15.81 38.79 -24.38
N SER A 611 -16.91 38.47 -25.07
CA SER A 611 -16.83 37.64 -26.27
C SER A 611 -16.45 38.47 -27.49
N GLU A 612 -15.62 37.90 -28.34
CA GLU A 612 -15.35 38.34 -29.70
C GLU A 612 -15.69 37.18 -30.64
N ASN A 613 -16.26 37.49 -31.81
CA ASN A 613 -16.46 36.48 -32.85
C ASN A 613 -15.10 35.85 -33.19
N ALA A 614 -15.01 34.53 -33.24
CA ALA A 614 -13.84 33.86 -33.78
C ALA A 614 -13.65 34.35 -35.22
N TYR A 615 -12.61 35.14 -35.47
CA TYR A 615 -12.28 35.59 -36.81
C TYR A 615 -11.86 34.36 -37.63
N ARG A 616 -12.82 33.71 -38.30
CA ARG A 616 -12.52 32.82 -39.41
C ARG A 616 -12.11 33.74 -40.57
N ALA A 617 -10.82 33.81 -40.84
CA ALA A 617 -10.33 34.29 -42.12
C ALA A 617 -10.78 33.31 -43.21
N GLU A 618 -12.05 33.36 -43.61
CA GLU A 618 -12.47 32.90 -44.92
C GLU A 618 -12.11 34.02 -45.88
N VAL A 619 -10.95 33.87 -46.52
CA VAL A 619 -10.64 34.59 -47.76
C VAL A 619 -11.78 34.25 -48.73
N PRO A 620 -12.55 35.23 -49.24
CA PRO A 620 -13.46 34.97 -50.35
C PRO A 620 -12.59 34.72 -51.58
N LEU A 621 -12.35 33.45 -51.91
CA LEU A 621 -11.85 33.07 -53.23
C LEU A 621 -13.06 32.94 -54.17
N TYR A 622 -13.07 33.85 -55.14
CA TYR A 622 -13.84 33.89 -56.39
C TYR A 622 -15.24 34.52 -56.37
N THR A 623 -15.27 35.82 -56.66
CA THR A 623 -16.14 36.34 -57.73
C THR A 623 -15.33 36.47 -59.03
N SER A 624 -15.36 35.44 -59.87
CA SER A 624 -15.22 35.58 -61.32
C SER A 624 -15.94 34.42 -62.02
N MET A 625 -17.25 34.55 -62.18
CA MET A 625 -17.97 34.28 -63.42
C MET A 625 -19.37 34.90 -63.35
#